data_AF-A0AA52EIC6-F1
#
_entry.id   AF-A0AA52EIC6-F1
#
_cell.length_a   1.000
_cell.length_b   1.000
_cell.length_c   1.000
_cell.angle_alpha   90.00
_cell.angle_beta   90.00
_cell.angle_gamma   90.00
#
_symmetry.space_group_name_H-M   'P 1'
#
loop_
_entity.id
_entity.type
_entity.pdbx_description
1 polymer ?
#
loop_
_entity_poly.entity_id
_entity_poly.type
_entity_poly.pdbx_seq_one_letter_code
_entity_poly.pdbx_strand_id
1 'polypeptide(L)'
;MTNGKTILIIQCRVRSTRLPGKALMPFLGNMTMLDFLLTRLSKLANVQEVVLTTGKDPANDPIEKISNNHTIQCFRGDEEDVLSRFLKAAIATDAETIVRVCADNPLTDPRLIDELITFYHSRNDIDHLATFDQPSLPYGVGCAIFSLEALKLTDKSCGLNDPSREHIEPFMLQSMAIKTFHYIAKTQCHFPALRVTVDEKRDFDFVQPLADALVRRFGLDFITEELVNLVSAPKIALFANGTLGLKGAQFLKSIQANIAVLVLHPKSTATDREEIIETLNLSPSSVIDYSEIKEKGIEFFEDNGCDIALSLWSSYIFKSDLIKKFPLGVYNLHNSLLPALGGSGANIWTFLLNLKESGASLHRVTAQIDQGPIIDQRAFPVLKDDTGGSLYDKQQAMMLALLKENWKDLCIGNYSYKISTEEVSYFKKSERDEQKCIDLAQNLSVNEILNIIRGYQFNDTDSAYFVDENGQKWNVRLAITPREEK
;
A
#
# COMPACT_ATOMS: atom_id res chain seq x y z
N MET A 1 -15.56 -40.24 19.35
CA MET A 1 -16.80 -39.80 18.70
C MET A 1 -16.41 -39.41 17.29
N THR A 2 -17.02 -39.99 16.26
CA THR A 2 -16.80 -39.53 14.88
C THR A 2 -17.54 -38.21 14.76
N ASN A 3 -16.80 -37.10 14.67
CA ASN A 3 -17.41 -35.79 14.43
C ASN A 3 -18.12 -35.82 13.08
N GLY A 4 -19.21 -35.06 12.98
CA GLY A 4 -19.96 -34.88 11.74
C GLY A 4 -19.12 -34.37 10.58
N LYS A 5 -19.67 -34.48 9.36
CA LYS A 5 -18.98 -34.01 8.15
C LYS A 5 -18.74 -32.50 8.23
N THR A 6 -17.47 -32.12 8.16
CA THR A 6 -17.00 -30.72 8.11
C THR A 6 -16.65 -30.37 6.67
N ILE A 7 -17.27 -29.31 6.17
CA ILE A 7 -16.99 -28.79 4.83
C ILE A 7 -16.43 -27.38 4.90
N LEU A 8 -15.67 -27.00 3.88
CA LEU A 8 -15.29 -25.62 3.63
C LEU A 8 -16.15 -25.07 2.50
N ILE A 9 -16.87 -23.98 2.75
CA ILE A 9 -17.57 -23.22 1.71
C ILE A 9 -16.81 -21.92 1.43
N ILE A 10 -16.39 -21.76 0.18
CA ILE A 10 -15.73 -20.56 -0.34
C ILE A 10 -16.75 -19.73 -1.12
N GLN A 11 -17.01 -18.50 -0.69
CA GLN A 11 -17.86 -17.57 -1.46
C GLN A 11 -17.04 -16.80 -2.50
N CYS A 12 -17.49 -16.78 -3.74
CA CYS A 12 -16.84 -16.04 -4.82
C CYS A 12 -17.85 -15.43 -5.80
N ARG A 13 -17.63 -14.19 -6.23
CA ARG A 13 -18.41 -13.52 -7.29
C ARG A 13 -17.51 -12.69 -8.18
N VAL A 14 -17.82 -12.60 -9.48
CA VAL A 14 -17.08 -11.73 -10.42
C VAL A 14 -17.48 -10.27 -10.25
N ARG A 15 -18.76 -10.01 -9.98
CA ARG A 15 -19.28 -8.65 -9.83
C ARG A 15 -18.78 -8.03 -8.52
N SER A 16 -17.99 -6.98 -8.67
CA SER A 16 -17.54 -6.09 -7.61
C SER A 16 -17.61 -4.67 -8.17
N THR A 17 -18.18 -3.74 -7.41
CA THR A 17 -18.32 -2.34 -7.84
C THR A 17 -16.98 -1.60 -7.82
N ARG A 18 -16.10 -1.93 -6.89
CA ARG A 18 -14.82 -1.23 -6.66
C ARG A 18 -13.62 -1.86 -7.36
N LEU A 19 -13.65 -3.18 -7.56
CA LEU A 19 -12.61 -3.91 -8.31
C LEU A 19 -13.24 -5.12 -9.03
N PRO A 20 -13.88 -4.91 -10.19
CA PRO A 20 -14.52 -5.97 -10.96
C PRO A 20 -13.54 -7.11 -11.30
N GLY A 21 -13.98 -8.36 -11.16
CA GLY A 21 -13.18 -9.52 -11.55
C GLY A 21 -11.95 -9.79 -10.67
N LYS A 22 -11.88 -9.21 -9.46
CA LYS A 22 -10.75 -9.37 -8.53
C LYS A 22 -10.28 -10.82 -8.34
N ALA A 23 -11.20 -11.76 -8.17
CA ALA A 23 -10.89 -13.19 -8.02
C ALA A 23 -10.15 -13.79 -9.22
N LEU A 24 -10.33 -13.22 -10.42
CA LEU A 24 -9.75 -13.68 -11.69
C LEU A 24 -8.47 -12.92 -12.06
N MET A 25 -8.07 -11.91 -11.28
CA MET A 25 -6.87 -11.13 -11.57
C MET A 25 -5.61 -12.01 -11.45
N PRO A 26 -4.62 -11.86 -12.34
CA PRO A 26 -3.34 -12.58 -12.24
C PRO A 26 -2.66 -12.24 -10.92
N PHE A 27 -2.42 -13.24 -10.07
CA PHE A 27 -1.94 -13.02 -8.71
C PHE A 27 -0.46 -13.43 -8.58
N LEU A 28 -0.12 -14.71 -8.75
CA LEU A 28 1.27 -15.19 -8.69
C LEU A 28 1.55 -16.20 -9.80
N GLY A 29 2.62 -15.95 -10.58
CA GLY A 29 2.94 -16.78 -11.75
C GLY A 29 1.75 -16.85 -12.72
N ASN A 30 1.26 -18.06 -13.00
CA ASN A 30 0.10 -18.30 -13.85
C ASN A 30 -1.22 -18.43 -13.08
N MET A 31 -1.21 -18.29 -11.76
CA MET A 31 -2.40 -18.42 -10.91
C MET A 31 -3.18 -17.11 -10.86
N THR A 32 -4.51 -17.20 -10.98
CA THR A 32 -5.40 -16.12 -10.54
C THR A 32 -5.42 -16.01 -9.01
N MET A 33 -6.01 -14.95 -8.47
CA MET A 33 -6.18 -14.81 -7.02
C MET A 33 -6.99 -15.97 -6.42
N LEU A 34 -8.02 -16.42 -7.13
CA LEU A 34 -8.81 -17.60 -6.74
C LEU A 34 -7.98 -18.89 -6.80
N ASP A 35 -7.22 -19.13 -7.89
CA ASP A 35 -6.35 -20.31 -7.99
C ASP A 35 -5.37 -20.41 -6.83
N PHE A 36 -4.77 -19.27 -6.46
CA PHE A 36 -3.83 -19.18 -5.35
C PHE A 36 -4.49 -19.56 -4.02
N LEU A 37 -5.67 -19.00 -3.74
CA LEU A 37 -6.42 -19.33 -2.53
C LEU A 37 -6.81 -20.82 -2.49
N LEU A 38 -7.35 -21.36 -3.58
CA LEU A 38 -7.75 -22.77 -3.65
C LEU A 38 -6.56 -23.72 -3.44
N THR A 39 -5.40 -23.38 -4.00
CA THR A 39 -4.16 -24.16 -3.84
C THR A 39 -3.65 -24.15 -2.40
N ARG A 40 -3.84 -23.04 -1.67
CA ARG A 40 -3.52 -22.99 -0.23
C ARG A 40 -4.51 -23.83 0.57
N LEU A 41 -5.81 -23.67 0.31
CA LEU A 41 -6.88 -24.34 1.06
C LEU A 41 -6.98 -25.85 0.78
N SER A 42 -6.42 -26.35 -0.33
CA SER A 42 -6.33 -27.79 -0.61
C SER A 42 -5.48 -28.57 0.39
N LYS A 43 -4.76 -27.88 1.28
CA LYS A 43 -3.89 -28.47 2.31
C LYS A 43 -4.57 -28.68 3.66
N LEU A 44 -5.85 -28.30 3.80
CA LEU A 44 -6.62 -28.50 5.02
C LEU A 44 -6.75 -29.99 5.34
N ALA A 45 -6.45 -30.35 6.59
CA ALA A 45 -6.51 -31.74 7.06
C ALA A 45 -7.87 -32.10 7.69
N ASN A 46 -8.58 -31.11 8.25
CA ASN A 46 -9.82 -31.34 9.00
C ASN A 46 -11.10 -31.02 8.21
N VAL A 47 -11.00 -30.91 6.89
CA VAL A 47 -12.12 -30.67 5.97
C VAL A 47 -12.29 -31.88 5.06
N GLN A 48 -13.49 -32.47 5.04
CA GLN A 48 -13.77 -33.62 4.18
C GLN A 48 -14.13 -33.23 2.75
N GLU A 49 -14.64 -32.01 2.54
CA GLU A 49 -15.03 -31.53 1.22
C GLU A 49 -14.92 -30.01 1.14
N VAL A 50 -14.38 -29.51 0.02
CA VAL A 50 -14.35 -28.08 -0.30
C VAL A 50 -15.40 -27.81 -1.35
N VAL A 51 -16.18 -26.76 -1.14
CA VAL A 51 -17.25 -26.32 -2.03
C VAL A 51 -17.07 -24.86 -2.35
N LEU A 52 -17.18 -24.51 -3.62
CA LEU A 52 -17.24 -23.11 -4.06
C LEU A 52 -18.69 -22.70 -4.28
N THR A 53 -19.09 -21.53 -3.81
CA THR A 53 -20.40 -20.94 -4.09
C THR A 53 -20.25 -19.68 -4.93
N THR A 54 -21.12 -19.54 -5.93
CA THR A 54 -21.20 -18.35 -6.77
C THR A 54 -22.62 -18.08 -7.25
N GLY A 55 -22.84 -16.99 -7.97
CA GLY A 55 -24.13 -16.65 -8.50
C GLY A 55 -24.44 -17.28 -9.86
N LYS A 56 -25.72 -17.26 -10.26
CA LYS A 56 -26.18 -17.88 -11.52
C LYS A 56 -25.80 -17.10 -12.77
N ASP A 57 -25.40 -15.84 -12.65
CA ASP A 57 -25.06 -15.02 -13.81
C ASP A 57 -23.91 -15.65 -14.63
N PRO A 58 -24.00 -15.72 -15.96
CA PRO A 58 -22.93 -16.25 -16.81
C PRO A 58 -21.58 -15.54 -16.65
N ALA A 59 -21.56 -14.31 -16.12
CA ALA A 59 -20.31 -13.64 -15.76
C ALA A 59 -19.47 -14.45 -14.74
N ASN A 60 -20.08 -15.36 -13.98
CA ASN A 60 -19.40 -16.24 -13.03
C ASN A 60 -18.86 -17.54 -13.66
N ASP A 61 -19.06 -17.79 -14.97
CA ASP A 61 -18.53 -18.99 -15.66
C ASP A 61 -17.01 -19.21 -15.49
N PRO A 62 -16.15 -18.17 -15.50
CA PRO A 62 -14.74 -18.35 -15.23
C PRO A 62 -14.45 -18.87 -13.81
N ILE A 63 -15.26 -18.52 -12.81
CA ILE A 63 -15.11 -19.00 -11.43
C ILE A 63 -15.38 -20.51 -11.36
N GLU A 64 -16.47 -20.97 -11.98
CA GLU A 64 -16.80 -22.41 -12.02
C GLU A 64 -15.73 -23.20 -12.79
N LYS A 65 -15.19 -22.64 -13.88
CA LYS A 65 -14.07 -23.25 -14.60
C LYS A 65 -12.84 -23.43 -13.71
N ILE A 66 -12.47 -22.41 -12.94
CA ILE A 66 -11.36 -22.51 -11.97
C ILE A 66 -11.69 -23.60 -10.93
N SER A 67 -12.89 -23.56 -10.32
CA SER A 67 -13.34 -24.59 -9.36
C SER A 67 -13.15 -26.01 -9.90
N ASN A 68 -13.60 -26.27 -11.13
CA ASN A 68 -13.50 -27.57 -11.79
C ASN A 68 -12.05 -28.00 -12.04
N ASN A 69 -11.15 -27.07 -12.38
CA ASN A 69 -9.72 -27.37 -12.54
C ASN A 69 -9.07 -27.83 -11.22
N HIS A 70 -9.58 -27.37 -10.07
CA HIS A 70 -9.16 -27.82 -8.74
C HIS A 70 -9.97 -29.02 -8.23
N THR A 71 -10.85 -29.61 -9.05
CA THR A 71 -11.75 -30.72 -8.66
C THR A 71 -12.68 -30.34 -7.49
N ILE A 72 -13.07 -29.07 -7.41
CA ILE A 72 -13.95 -28.53 -6.38
C ILE A 72 -15.35 -28.33 -6.98
N GLN A 73 -16.38 -28.82 -6.27
CA GLN A 73 -17.77 -28.62 -6.70
C GLN A 73 -18.16 -27.15 -6.61
N CYS A 74 -18.81 -26.63 -7.66
CA CYS A 74 -19.35 -25.28 -7.69
C CYS A 74 -20.88 -25.31 -7.52
N PHE A 75 -21.40 -24.63 -6.50
CA PHE A 75 -22.83 -24.42 -6.29
C PHE A 75 -23.23 -23.01 -6.72
N ARG A 76 -24.16 -22.93 -7.69
CA ARG A 76 -24.72 -21.66 -8.16
C ARG A 76 -26.08 -21.37 -7.54
N GLY A 77 -26.32 -20.11 -7.15
CA GLY A 77 -27.62 -19.66 -6.68
C GLY A 77 -27.92 -18.19 -6.95
N ASP A 78 -28.87 -17.62 -6.20
CA ASP A 78 -29.21 -16.20 -6.28
C ASP A 78 -27.95 -15.34 -6.05
N GLU A 79 -27.75 -14.27 -6.82
CA GLU A 79 -26.57 -13.38 -6.72
C GLU A 79 -26.44 -12.72 -5.35
N GLU A 80 -27.56 -12.26 -4.79
CA GLU A 80 -27.60 -11.41 -3.60
C GLU A 80 -27.85 -12.22 -2.31
N ASP A 81 -28.52 -13.38 -2.41
CA ASP A 81 -28.77 -14.26 -1.26
C ASP A 81 -27.63 -15.29 -1.08
N VAL A 82 -26.50 -14.81 -0.55
CA VAL A 82 -25.34 -15.64 -0.16
C VAL A 82 -25.75 -16.69 0.89
N LEU A 83 -26.56 -16.32 1.87
CA LEU A 83 -27.03 -17.21 2.94
C LEU A 83 -27.77 -18.44 2.38
N SER A 84 -28.72 -18.22 1.46
CA SER A 84 -29.45 -19.33 0.83
C SER A 84 -28.54 -20.24 0.02
N ARG A 85 -27.52 -19.68 -0.67
CA ARG A 85 -26.51 -20.48 -1.38
C ARG A 85 -25.71 -21.37 -0.44
N PHE A 86 -25.26 -20.82 0.69
CA PHE A 86 -24.53 -21.56 1.71
C PHE A 86 -25.37 -22.69 2.28
N LEU A 87 -26.62 -22.42 2.62
CA LEU A 87 -27.51 -23.42 3.18
C LEU A 87 -27.76 -24.57 2.19
N LYS A 88 -28.01 -24.25 0.92
CA LYS A 88 -28.22 -25.27 -0.13
C LYS A 88 -26.97 -26.11 -0.37
N ALA A 89 -25.79 -25.50 -0.42
CA ALA A 89 -24.53 -26.20 -0.56
C ALA A 89 -24.29 -27.14 0.64
N ALA A 90 -24.47 -26.64 1.87
CA ALA A 90 -24.30 -27.43 3.07
C ALA A 90 -25.24 -28.65 3.13
N ILE A 91 -26.53 -28.46 2.82
CA ILE A 91 -27.51 -29.55 2.74
C ILE A 91 -27.13 -30.57 1.67
N ALA A 92 -26.75 -30.13 0.48
CA ALA A 92 -26.42 -31.02 -0.63
C ALA A 92 -25.18 -31.90 -0.37
N THR A 93 -24.31 -31.47 0.54
CA THR A 93 -23.13 -32.22 0.98
C THR A 93 -23.34 -32.99 2.28
N ASP A 94 -24.52 -32.99 2.89
CA ASP A 94 -24.76 -33.57 4.23
C ASP A 94 -23.80 -33.04 5.31
N ALA A 95 -23.48 -31.74 5.23
CA ALA A 95 -22.57 -31.10 6.18
C ALA A 95 -23.21 -30.91 7.56
N GLU A 96 -22.47 -31.19 8.61
CA GLU A 96 -22.86 -30.86 9.99
C GLU A 96 -22.17 -29.58 10.47
N THR A 97 -20.93 -29.36 10.02
CA THR A 97 -20.12 -28.18 10.33
C THR A 97 -19.67 -27.50 9.04
N ILE A 98 -19.84 -26.18 8.99
CA ILE A 98 -19.48 -25.35 7.85
C ILE A 98 -18.36 -24.41 8.28
N VAL A 99 -17.27 -24.43 7.53
CA VAL A 99 -16.19 -23.44 7.59
C VAL A 99 -16.39 -22.47 6.44
N ARG A 100 -16.42 -21.17 6.71
CA ARG A 100 -16.62 -20.11 5.72
C ARG A 100 -15.32 -19.38 5.45
N VAL A 101 -14.96 -19.28 4.16
CA VAL A 101 -13.88 -18.41 3.67
C VAL A 101 -14.40 -17.57 2.50
N CYS A 102 -13.89 -16.35 2.36
CA CYS A 102 -14.18 -15.49 1.21
C CYS A 102 -13.05 -15.55 0.18
N ALA A 103 -13.38 -15.62 -1.11
CA ALA A 103 -12.39 -15.58 -2.19
C ALA A 103 -11.57 -14.27 -2.22
N ASP A 104 -12.05 -13.23 -1.54
CA ASP A 104 -11.40 -11.93 -1.42
C ASP A 104 -10.23 -11.92 -0.43
N ASN A 105 -10.00 -13.03 0.27
CA ASN A 105 -9.02 -13.19 1.33
C ASN A 105 -7.89 -14.16 0.90
N PRO A 106 -7.02 -13.78 -0.06
CA PRO A 106 -6.05 -14.72 -0.65
C PRO A 106 -5.00 -15.22 0.35
N LEU A 107 -4.73 -14.46 1.42
CA LEU A 107 -3.74 -14.81 2.45
C LEU A 107 -4.33 -15.64 3.61
N THR A 108 -5.51 -16.23 3.41
CA THR A 108 -6.11 -17.17 4.38
C THR A 108 -5.09 -18.24 4.79
N ASP A 109 -5.01 -18.55 6.09
CA ASP A 109 -4.04 -19.46 6.68
C ASP A 109 -4.68 -20.85 6.92
N PRO A 110 -4.31 -21.89 6.14
CA PRO A 110 -4.88 -23.23 6.29
C PRO A 110 -4.58 -23.85 7.67
N ARG A 111 -3.39 -23.59 8.25
CA ARG A 111 -3.03 -24.15 9.55
C ARG A 111 -3.86 -23.53 10.67
N LEU A 112 -4.07 -22.22 10.60
CA LEU A 112 -4.98 -21.53 11.52
C LEU A 112 -6.39 -22.10 11.41
N ILE A 113 -6.91 -22.32 10.20
CA ILE A 113 -8.24 -22.92 10.01
C ILE A 113 -8.31 -24.33 10.64
N ASP A 114 -7.32 -25.19 10.41
CA ASP A 114 -7.29 -26.54 11.00
C ASP A 114 -7.24 -26.51 12.54
N GLU A 115 -6.49 -25.58 13.12
CA GLU A 115 -6.47 -25.34 14.57
C GLU A 115 -7.86 -24.90 15.08
N LEU A 116 -8.53 -23.99 14.36
CA LEU A 116 -9.86 -23.49 14.72
C LEU A 116 -10.93 -24.58 14.59
N ILE A 117 -10.87 -25.43 13.56
CA ILE A 117 -11.78 -26.58 13.40
C ILE A 117 -11.59 -27.57 14.56
N THR A 118 -10.35 -27.89 14.90
CA THR A 118 -10.02 -28.79 16.01
C THR A 118 -10.55 -28.22 17.34
N PHE A 119 -10.33 -26.92 17.57
CA PHE A 119 -10.85 -26.24 18.75
C PHE A 119 -12.38 -26.24 18.77
N TYR A 120 -13.03 -25.94 17.64
CA TYR A 120 -14.49 -25.92 17.53
C TYR A 120 -15.09 -27.28 17.91
N HIS A 121 -14.56 -28.35 17.32
CA HIS A 121 -15.00 -29.72 17.60
C HIS A 121 -14.66 -30.24 18.99
N SER A 122 -13.70 -29.63 19.69
CA SER A 122 -13.41 -29.97 21.08
C SER A 122 -14.47 -29.45 22.06
N ARG A 123 -15.39 -28.60 21.57
CA ARG A 123 -16.43 -27.95 22.37
C ARG A 123 -17.81 -28.42 21.95
N ASN A 124 -18.64 -28.75 22.93
CA ASN A 124 -20.03 -29.17 22.72
C ASN A 124 -21.04 -28.07 23.07
N ASP A 125 -20.55 -26.87 23.37
CA ASP A 125 -21.34 -25.76 23.91
C ASP A 125 -21.29 -24.49 23.05
N ILE A 126 -20.79 -24.61 21.82
CA ILE A 126 -20.71 -23.51 20.86
C ILE A 126 -21.39 -23.94 19.55
N ASP A 127 -22.12 -23.02 18.94
CA ASP A 127 -22.81 -23.23 17.66
C ASP A 127 -22.09 -22.49 16.52
N HIS A 128 -21.28 -21.50 16.89
CA HIS A 128 -20.59 -20.58 15.99
C HIS A 128 -19.26 -20.15 16.63
N LEU A 129 -18.20 -20.09 15.81
CA LEU A 129 -16.90 -19.50 16.15
C LEU A 129 -16.62 -18.37 15.17
N ALA A 130 -16.50 -17.16 15.72
CA ALA A 130 -16.21 -15.94 14.98
C ALA A 130 -14.74 -15.54 15.15
N THR A 131 -14.07 -15.21 14.04
CA THR A 131 -12.72 -14.62 14.05
C THR A 131 -12.69 -13.13 13.68
N PHE A 132 -13.80 -12.59 13.16
CA PHE A 132 -13.86 -11.24 12.60
C PHE A 132 -14.52 -10.17 13.49
N ASP A 133 -15.37 -10.57 14.45
CA ASP A 133 -16.19 -9.63 15.25
C ASP A 133 -15.41 -8.90 16.36
N GLN A 134 -14.56 -9.61 17.09
CA GLN A 134 -13.61 -9.06 18.06
C GLN A 134 -12.21 -9.20 17.46
N PRO A 135 -11.83 -8.33 16.50
CA PRO A 135 -10.66 -8.56 15.68
C PRO A 135 -9.41 -8.56 16.53
N SER A 136 -8.75 -9.72 16.55
CA SER A 136 -7.42 -9.92 17.14
C SER A 136 -6.42 -10.37 16.07
N LEU A 137 -6.87 -11.11 15.05
CA LEU A 137 -6.10 -11.48 13.87
C LEU A 137 -6.08 -10.36 12.82
N PRO A 138 -5.09 -10.36 11.89
CA PRO A 138 -5.21 -9.63 10.65
C PRO A 138 -6.55 -9.91 9.94
N TYR A 139 -7.22 -8.87 9.48
CA TYR A 139 -8.48 -9.05 8.77
C TYR A 139 -8.22 -9.68 7.40
N GLY A 140 -8.80 -10.87 7.17
CA GLY A 140 -8.63 -11.63 5.92
C GLY A 140 -7.72 -12.87 6.02
N VAL A 141 -7.25 -13.27 7.20
CA VAL A 141 -6.50 -14.54 7.37
C VAL A 141 -7.33 -15.67 7.99
N GLY A 142 -8.39 -15.33 8.71
CA GLY A 142 -9.24 -16.26 9.46
C GLY A 142 -10.43 -16.81 8.68
N CYS A 143 -11.32 -17.48 9.41
CA CYS A 143 -12.57 -18.05 8.90
C CYS A 143 -13.71 -17.86 9.93
N ALA A 144 -14.93 -18.20 9.54
CA ALA A 144 -16.01 -18.44 10.49
C ALA A 144 -16.40 -19.91 10.46
N ILE A 145 -16.75 -20.49 11.61
CA ILE A 145 -17.16 -21.90 11.71
C ILE A 145 -18.51 -21.96 12.40
N PHE A 146 -19.48 -22.67 11.84
CA PHE A 146 -20.81 -22.80 12.44
C PHE A 146 -21.48 -24.13 12.10
N SER A 147 -22.42 -24.54 12.93
CA SER A 147 -23.23 -25.74 12.69
C SER A 147 -24.25 -25.50 11.57
N LEU A 148 -24.66 -26.58 10.90
CA LEU A 148 -25.77 -26.53 9.95
C LEU A 148 -27.06 -26.01 10.61
N GLU A 149 -27.30 -26.34 11.88
CA GLU A 149 -28.48 -25.89 12.61
C GLU A 149 -28.46 -24.37 12.88
N ALA A 150 -27.30 -23.80 13.22
CA ALA A 150 -27.13 -22.35 13.33
C ALA A 150 -27.40 -21.65 11.99
N LEU A 151 -26.92 -22.22 10.88
CA LEU A 151 -27.16 -21.70 9.54
C LEU A 151 -28.65 -21.75 9.15
N LYS A 152 -29.35 -22.87 9.42
CA LYS A 152 -30.80 -22.99 9.22
C LYS A 152 -31.59 -22.00 10.05
N LEU A 153 -31.23 -21.85 11.32
CA LEU A 153 -31.88 -20.89 12.21
C LEU A 153 -31.71 -19.46 11.70
N THR A 154 -30.51 -19.13 11.21
CA THR A 154 -30.21 -17.83 10.59
C THR A 154 -31.08 -17.60 9.35
N ASP A 155 -31.10 -18.53 8.39
CA ASP A 155 -31.93 -18.44 7.19
C ASP A 155 -33.42 -18.29 7.48
N LYS A 156 -33.93 -19.03 8.47
CA LYS A 156 -35.34 -18.95 8.88
C LYS A 156 -35.70 -17.63 9.55
N SER A 157 -34.75 -16.99 10.23
CA SER A 157 -35.00 -15.81 11.07
C SER A 157 -34.77 -14.49 10.34
N CYS A 158 -33.87 -14.48 9.34
CA CYS A 158 -33.52 -13.28 8.60
C CYS A 158 -34.58 -12.89 7.56
N GLY A 159 -34.95 -11.62 7.51
CA GLY A 159 -35.71 -11.05 6.39
C GLY A 159 -34.89 -11.00 5.09
N LEU A 160 -35.52 -10.58 3.99
CA LEU A 160 -34.84 -10.43 2.69
C LEU A 160 -33.80 -9.29 2.68
N ASN A 161 -34.00 -8.25 3.50
CA ASN A 161 -33.10 -7.09 3.59
C ASN A 161 -32.12 -7.19 4.76
N ASP A 162 -32.05 -8.35 5.42
CA ASP A 162 -31.15 -8.55 6.55
C ASP A 162 -29.69 -8.65 6.05
N PRO A 163 -28.72 -7.96 6.68
CA PRO A 163 -27.31 -8.06 6.30
C PRO A 163 -26.76 -9.49 6.31
N SER A 164 -27.34 -10.42 7.09
CA SER A 164 -26.97 -11.83 7.07
C SER A 164 -27.24 -12.52 5.73
N ARG A 165 -28.11 -11.98 4.86
CA ARG A 165 -28.31 -12.51 3.51
C ARG A 165 -27.04 -12.42 2.66
N GLU A 166 -26.24 -11.37 2.86
CA GLU A 166 -24.93 -11.19 2.18
C GLU A 166 -23.75 -11.67 3.05
N HIS A 167 -23.79 -11.41 4.36
CA HIS A 167 -22.64 -11.57 5.24
C HIS A 167 -22.73 -12.76 6.20
N ILE A 168 -23.85 -13.50 6.22
CA ILE A 168 -24.12 -14.71 7.01
C ILE A 168 -24.10 -14.49 8.53
N GLU A 169 -22.96 -14.12 9.09
CA GLU A 169 -22.69 -14.01 10.53
C GLU A 169 -23.48 -12.94 11.32
N PRO A 170 -23.93 -11.78 10.76
CA PRO A 170 -24.55 -10.71 11.56
C PRO A 170 -25.65 -11.16 12.54
N PHE A 171 -26.58 -11.99 12.09
CA PHE A 171 -27.62 -12.59 12.93
C PHE A 171 -27.05 -13.56 13.97
N MET A 172 -26.08 -14.40 13.61
CA MET A 172 -25.44 -15.35 14.53
C MET A 172 -24.75 -14.63 15.70
N LEU A 173 -24.12 -13.48 15.43
CA LEU A 173 -23.44 -12.66 16.43
C LEU A 173 -24.41 -12.00 17.41
N GLN A 174 -25.63 -11.68 16.97
CA GLN A 174 -26.64 -10.97 17.78
C GLN A 174 -27.63 -11.91 18.48
N SER A 175 -27.76 -13.15 18.02
CA SER A 175 -28.76 -14.10 18.49
C SER A 175 -28.35 -14.75 19.81
N MET A 176 -29.23 -14.65 20.83
CA MET A 176 -29.07 -15.43 22.07
C MET A 176 -29.30 -16.94 21.88
N ALA A 177 -29.91 -17.34 20.75
CA ALA A 177 -30.17 -18.75 20.45
C ALA A 177 -28.97 -19.44 19.78
N ILE A 178 -27.94 -18.70 19.38
CA ILE A 178 -26.72 -19.22 18.75
C ILE A 178 -25.56 -18.88 19.69
N LYS A 179 -24.93 -19.90 20.29
CA LYS A 179 -23.80 -19.70 21.18
C LYS A 179 -22.54 -19.40 20.38
N THR A 180 -22.23 -18.11 20.24
CA THR A 180 -21.02 -17.65 19.57
C THR A 180 -19.82 -17.65 20.51
N PHE A 181 -18.72 -18.26 20.08
CA PHE A 181 -17.40 -18.10 20.67
C PHE A 181 -16.58 -17.10 19.86
N HIS A 182 -16.06 -16.07 20.51
CA HIS A 182 -15.20 -15.05 19.88
C HIS A 182 -13.74 -15.45 20.06
N TYR A 183 -13.08 -15.80 18.96
CA TYR A 183 -11.69 -16.24 19.00
C TYR A 183 -10.73 -15.06 19.26
N ILE A 184 -9.76 -15.27 20.15
CA ILE A 184 -8.67 -14.33 20.42
C ILE A 184 -7.34 -14.97 19.98
N ALA A 185 -6.63 -14.26 19.09
CA ALA A 185 -5.36 -14.69 18.54
C ALA A 185 -4.28 -14.89 19.62
N LYS A 186 -3.40 -15.88 19.39
CA LYS A 186 -2.11 -15.97 20.09
C LYS A 186 -1.28 -14.71 19.80
N THR A 187 -0.42 -14.30 20.73
CA THR A 187 0.37 -13.05 20.65
C THR A 187 1.08 -12.87 19.31
N GLN A 188 1.71 -13.92 18.78
CA GLN A 188 2.46 -13.88 17.53
C GLN A 188 1.59 -13.67 16.27
N CYS A 189 0.30 -13.96 16.35
CA CYS A 189 -0.67 -13.75 15.28
C CYS A 189 -1.56 -12.52 15.53
N HIS A 190 -1.42 -11.86 16.69
CA HIS A 190 -2.30 -10.78 17.10
C HIS A 190 -1.90 -9.48 16.40
N PHE A 191 -2.61 -9.09 15.35
CA PHE A 191 -2.33 -7.85 14.62
C PHE A 191 -3.56 -7.29 13.88
N PRO A 192 -4.58 -6.79 14.60
CA PRO A 192 -5.87 -6.41 14.04
C PRO A 192 -5.85 -5.13 13.20
N ALA A 193 -4.75 -4.38 13.24
CA ALA A 193 -4.56 -3.21 12.39
C ALA A 193 -4.30 -3.59 10.92
N LEU A 194 -3.81 -4.80 10.64
CA LEU A 194 -3.55 -5.26 9.28
C LEU A 194 -4.82 -5.78 8.62
N ARG A 195 -5.09 -5.32 7.40
CA ARG A 195 -6.12 -5.85 6.50
C ARG A 195 -5.45 -6.41 5.23
N VAL A 196 -5.74 -7.66 4.92
CA VAL A 196 -5.25 -8.38 3.72
C VAL A 196 -6.39 -8.92 2.84
N THR A 197 -7.60 -8.41 3.04
CA THR A 197 -8.73 -8.56 2.13
C THR A 197 -8.57 -7.65 0.92
N VAL A 198 -8.88 -8.16 -0.27
CA VAL A 198 -8.82 -7.42 -1.53
C VAL A 198 -10.21 -6.93 -1.93
N ASP A 199 -10.47 -5.64 -1.78
CA ASP A 199 -11.74 -5.01 -2.20
C ASP A 199 -11.56 -3.97 -3.30
N GLU A 200 -10.41 -3.28 -3.29
CA GLU A 200 -10.08 -2.20 -4.19
C GLU A 200 -8.70 -2.41 -4.83
N LYS A 201 -8.39 -1.63 -5.87
CA LYS A 201 -7.12 -1.72 -6.58
C LYS A 201 -5.90 -1.57 -5.65
N ARG A 202 -5.99 -0.69 -4.64
CA ARG A 202 -4.96 -0.46 -3.63
C ARG A 202 -4.70 -1.71 -2.78
N ASP A 203 -5.75 -2.42 -2.36
CA ASP A 203 -5.58 -3.66 -1.60
C ASP A 203 -4.82 -4.68 -2.45
N PHE A 204 -5.16 -4.82 -3.73
CA PHE A 204 -4.47 -5.71 -4.65
C PHE A 204 -2.98 -5.31 -4.81
N ASP A 205 -2.69 -4.02 -4.96
CA ASP A 205 -1.31 -3.49 -5.08
C ASP A 205 -0.46 -3.71 -3.82
N PHE A 206 -1.09 -3.92 -2.67
CA PHE A 206 -0.43 -4.21 -1.41
C PHE A 206 -0.33 -5.73 -1.15
N VAL A 207 -1.43 -6.46 -1.31
CA VAL A 207 -1.56 -7.88 -0.95
C VAL A 207 -0.81 -8.79 -1.93
N GLN A 208 -0.79 -8.48 -3.23
CA GLN A 208 -0.12 -9.34 -4.22
C GLN A 208 1.40 -9.41 -3.99
N PRO A 209 2.15 -8.30 -3.89
CA PRO A 209 3.60 -8.38 -3.66
C PRO A 209 3.93 -8.95 -2.27
N LEU A 210 3.07 -8.72 -1.28
CA LEU A 210 3.17 -9.34 0.04
C LEU A 210 3.03 -10.88 -0.05
N ALA A 211 2.05 -11.37 -0.79
CA ALA A 211 1.89 -12.81 -1.05
C ALA A 211 3.11 -13.41 -1.74
N ASP A 212 3.64 -12.73 -2.76
CA ASP A 212 4.84 -13.16 -3.49
C ASP A 212 6.04 -13.35 -2.55
N ALA A 213 6.29 -12.38 -1.67
CA ALA A 213 7.40 -12.46 -0.71
C ALA A 213 7.20 -13.59 0.31
N LEU A 214 5.98 -13.80 0.81
CA LEU A 214 5.70 -14.90 1.72
C LEU A 214 5.93 -16.26 1.04
N VAL A 215 5.48 -16.41 -0.21
CA VAL A 215 5.71 -17.64 -0.99
C VAL A 215 7.19 -17.86 -1.28
N ARG A 216 7.94 -16.82 -1.64
CA ARG A 216 9.40 -16.95 -1.86
C ARG A 216 10.14 -17.37 -0.59
N ARG A 217 9.75 -16.86 0.58
CA ARG A 217 10.44 -17.11 1.86
C ARG A 217 10.03 -18.42 2.53
N PHE A 218 8.75 -18.78 2.47
CA PHE A 218 8.16 -19.85 3.27
C PHE A 218 7.37 -20.88 2.44
N GLY A 219 7.31 -20.69 1.12
CA GLY A 219 6.49 -21.50 0.22
C GLY A 219 4.99 -21.23 0.38
N LEU A 220 4.17 -22.06 -0.27
CA LEU A 220 2.71 -21.95 -0.18
C LEU A 220 2.14 -22.32 1.19
N ASP A 221 2.98 -22.71 2.15
CA ASP A 221 2.61 -23.12 3.52
C ASP A 221 2.80 -22.03 4.56
N PHE A 222 3.06 -20.79 4.13
CA PHE A 222 3.25 -19.69 5.06
C PHE A 222 2.04 -19.49 5.98
N ILE A 223 2.32 -19.04 7.20
CA ILE A 223 1.35 -18.86 8.28
C ILE A 223 1.17 -17.39 8.68
N THR A 224 0.13 -17.13 9.47
CA THR A 224 -0.23 -15.79 9.95
C THR A 224 0.91 -15.11 10.71
N GLU A 225 1.67 -15.85 11.51
CA GLU A 225 2.83 -15.32 12.25
C GLU A 225 3.89 -14.73 11.31
N GLU A 226 4.19 -15.39 10.20
CA GLU A 226 5.18 -14.93 9.21
C GLU A 226 4.70 -13.66 8.50
N LEU A 227 3.41 -13.58 8.17
CA LEU A 227 2.77 -12.37 7.66
C LEU A 227 2.88 -11.21 8.65
N VAL A 228 2.55 -11.43 9.93
CA VAL A 228 2.62 -10.41 10.98
C VAL A 228 4.05 -9.93 11.19
N ASN A 229 5.02 -10.85 11.22
CA ASN A 229 6.44 -10.51 11.36
C ASN A 229 6.94 -9.62 10.22
N LEU A 230 6.50 -9.88 8.98
CA LEU A 230 6.90 -9.10 7.81
C LEU A 230 6.43 -7.64 7.89
N VAL A 231 5.19 -7.39 8.34
CA VAL A 231 4.61 -6.02 8.36
C VAL A 231 4.89 -5.24 9.63
N SER A 232 5.14 -5.92 10.76
CA SER A 232 5.26 -5.27 12.07
C SER A 232 6.62 -4.63 12.32
N ALA A 233 7.68 -5.16 11.70
CA ALA A 233 9.03 -4.64 11.80
C ALA A 233 9.79 -4.74 10.46
N PRO A 234 9.28 -4.08 9.39
CA PRO A 234 9.83 -4.22 8.06
C PRO A 234 11.26 -3.69 7.98
N LYS A 235 12.09 -4.40 7.22
CA LYS A 235 13.44 -3.94 6.88
C LYS A 235 13.39 -2.93 5.76
N ILE A 236 14.07 -1.80 5.95
CA ILE A 236 13.97 -0.64 5.07
C ILE A 236 15.22 -0.54 4.20
N ALA A 237 15.00 -0.38 2.89
CA ALA A 237 15.98 0.20 1.99
C ALA A 237 15.74 1.72 1.90
N LEU A 238 16.61 2.50 2.52
CA LEU A 238 16.49 3.94 2.56
C LEU A 238 17.35 4.58 1.46
N PHE A 239 16.71 5.20 0.48
CA PHE A 239 17.35 6.01 -0.54
C PHE A 239 17.31 7.46 -0.05
N ALA A 240 18.45 8.02 0.36
CA ALA A 240 18.50 9.30 1.04
C ALA A 240 19.53 10.24 0.42
N ASN A 241 19.18 11.53 0.38
CA ASN A 241 20.11 12.61 0.05
C ASN A 241 19.62 13.93 0.65
N GLY A 242 20.55 14.83 0.96
CA GLY A 242 20.26 16.18 1.44
C GLY A 242 19.38 16.22 2.70
N THR A 243 18.80 17.40 2.94
CA THR A 243 18.18 17.70 4.23
C THR A 243 16.95 16.85 4.51
N LEU A 244 16.18 16.46 3.48
CA LEU A 244 15.07 15.52 3.65
C LEU A 244 15.57 14.13 4.06
N GLY A 245 16.61 13.64 3.39
CA GLY A 245 17.25 12.37 3.68
C GLY A 245 17.76 12.32 5.11
N LEU A 246 18.47 13.37 5.55
CA LEU A 246 18.96 13.51 6.92
C LEU A 246 17.83 13.53 7.95
N LYS A 247 16.85 14.43 7.79
CA LYS A 247 15.72 14.54 8.73
C LYS A 247 14.85 13.27 8.75
N GLY A 248 14.71 12.61 7.61
CA GLY A 248 14.05 11.32 7.48
C GLY A 248 14.81 10.20 8.21
N ALA A 249 16.13 10.12 8.03
CA ALA A 249 16.98 9.19 8.76
C ALA A 249 16.91 9.40 10.28
N GLN A 250 16.93 10.65 10.73
CA GLN A 250 16.76 11.00 12.15
C GLN A 250 15.40 10.56 12.69
N PHE A 251 14.32 10.78 11.93
CA PHE A 251 12.98 10.31 12.29
C PHE A 251 12.94 8.78 12.39
N LEU A 252 13.41 8.07 11.37
CA LEU A 252 13.40 6.60 11.34
C LEU A 252 14.21 6.01 12.50
N LYS A 253 15.37 6.61 12.83
CA LYS A 253 16.14 6.24 14.03
C LYS A 253 15.34 6.48 15.32
N SER A 254 14.64 7.61 15.44
CA SER A 254 13.89 7.96 16.66
C SER A 254 12.76 6.99 17.00
N ILE A 255 12.20 6.33 15.98
CA ILE A 255 11.17 5.30 16.13
C ILE A 255 11.74 3.87 16.08
N GLN A 256 13.07 3.73 16.12
CA GLN A 256 13.78 2.45 16.08
C GLN A 256 13.43 1.61 14.83
N ALA A 257 13.23 2.27 13.68
CA ALA A 257 12.97 1.58 12.44
C ALA A 257 14.19 0.76 11.97
N ASN A 258 13.93 -0.39 11.36
CA ASN A 258 14.97 -1.33 10.96
C ASN A 258 15.54 -0.98 9.57
N ILE A 259 16.57 -0.14 9.50
CA ILE A 259 17.24 0.17 8.23
C ILE A 259 18.23 -0.95 7.88
N ALA A 260 17.92 -1.72 6.84
CA ALA A 260 18.78 -2.82 6.38
C ALA A 260 19.81 -2.36 5.35
N VAL A 261 19.43 -1.43 4.48
CA VAL A 261 20.29 -0.89 3.42
C VAL A 261 20.11 0.63 3.35
N LEU A 262 21.22 1.36 3.31
CA LEU A 262 21.25 2.79 3.03
C LEU A 262 21.85 3.00 1.64
N VAL A 263 21.09 3.64 0.76
CA VAL A 263 21.49 4.00 -0.59
C VAL A 263 21.64 5.52 -0.68
N LEU A 264 22.84 5.96 -1.05
CA LEU A 264 23.19 7.37 -1.12
C LEU A 264 23.52 7.79 -2.55
N HIS A 265 23.59 9.11 -2.77
CA HIS A 265 24.16 9.67 -3.98
C HIS A 265 25.69 9.49 -4.00
N PRO A 266 26.33 9.35 -5.17
CA PRO A 266 27.79 9.41 -5.28
C PRO A 266 28.35 10.65 -4.58
N LYS A 267 29.52 10.51 -3.92
CA LYS A 267 30.14 11.59 -3.12
C LYS A 267 30.22 12.95 -3.84
N SER A 268 30.40 12.96 -5.16
CA SER A 268 30.46 14.17 -5.98
C SER A 268 29.14 14.95 -6.08
N THR A 269 28.01 14.32 -5.75
CA THR A 269 26.66 14.89 -5.88
C THR A 269 25.82 14.77 -4.62
N ALA A 270 26.37 14.18 -3.56
CA ALA A 270 25.69 13.96 -2.30
C ALA A 270 25.68 15.24 -1.45
N THR A 271 24.61 15.43 -0.70
CA THR A 271 24.46 16.47 0.31
C THR A 271 24.07 15.82 1.63
N ASP A 272 24.57 16.33 2.76
CA ASP A 272 24.34 15.80 4.11
C ASP A 272 24.76 14.31 4.27
N ARG A 273 25.69 13.85 3.43
CA ARG A 273 26.04 12.42 3.30
C ARG A 273 26.58 11.83 4.60
N GLU A 274 27.60 12.48 5.16
CA GLU A 274 28.31 11.93 6.31
C GLU A 274 27.44 12.01 7.58
N GLU A 275 26.62 13.05 7.69
CA GLU A 275 25.62 13.20 8.75
C GLU A 275 24.54 12.10 8.66
N ILE A 276 24.10 11.71 7.46
CA ILE A 276 23.17 10.58 7.28
C ILE A 276 23.83 9.27 7.72
N ILE A 277 25.08 9.02 7.30
CA ILE A 277 25.83 7.81 7.66
C ILE A 277 26.03 7.74 9.18
N GLU A 278 26.48 8.82 9.82
CA GLU A 278 26.68 8.90 11.26
C GLU A 278 25.35 8.75 12.02
N THR A 279 24.27 9.34 11.51
CA THR A 279 22.94 9.21 12.10
C THR A 279 22.53 7.74 12.18
N LEU A 280 22.65 6.99 11.09
CA LEU A 280 22.15 5.61 11.05
C LEU A 280 23.16 4.59 11.59
N ASN A 281 24.46 4.88 11.51
CA ASN A 281 25.56 4.07 12.01
C ASN A 281 25.43 2.58 11.62
N LEU A 282 25.15 2.33 10.34
CA LEU A 282 25.02 0.98 9.77
C LEU A 282 26.39 0.36 9.48
N SER A 283 26.42 -0.96 9.29
CA SER A 283 27.61 -1.65 8.77
C SER A 283 28.01 -1.06 7.41
N PRO A 284 29.31 -0.86 7.13
CA PRO A 284 29.78 -0.39 5.83
C PRO A 284 29.29 -1.24 4.64
N SER A 285 29.05 -2.54 4.85
CA SER A 285 28.50 -3.44 3.82
C SER A 285 27.06 -3.12 3.40
N SER A 286 26.33 -2.40 4.25
CA SER A 286 24.92 -2.01 4.07
C SER A 286 24.76 -0.59 3.52
N VAL A 287 25.85 0.15 3.34
CA VAL A 287 25.86 1.52 2.80
C VAL A 287 26.44 1.47 1.39
N ILE A 288 25.65 1.89 0.41
CA ILE A 288 26.05 1.84 -1.01
C ILE A 288 25.70 3.16 -1.71
N ASP A 289 26.42 3.47 -2.78
CA ASP A 289 25.99 4.47 -3.74
C ASP A 289 24.98 3.85 -4.71
N TYR A 290 23.97 4.61 -5.14
CA TYR A 290 23.00 4.08 -6.09
C TYR A 290 23.64 3.62 -7.41
N SER A 291 24.84 4.11 -7.75
CA SER A 291 25.61 3.68 -8.93
C SER A 291 26.11 2.24 -8.82
N GLU A 292 26.28 1.73 -7.60
CA GLU A 292 26.73 0.36 -7.34
C GLU A 292 25.60 -0.67 -7.49
N ILE A 293 24.32 -0.24 -7.55
CA ILE A 293 23.18 -1.15 -7.68
C ILE A 293 23.29 -2.02 -8.93
N LYS A 294 23.83 -1.47 -10.03
CA LYS A 294 24.01 -2.23 -11.27
C LYS A 294 25.02 -3.36 -11.11
N GLU A 295 26.08 -3.14 -10.34
CA GLU A 295 27.14 -4.12 -10.09
C GLU A 295 26.71 -5.17 -9.06
N LYS A 296 26.10 -4.72 -7.95
CA LYS A 296 25.61 -5.60 -6.88
C LYS A 296 24.40 -6.45 -7.30
N GLY A 297 23.66 -5.99 -8.31
CA GLY A 297 22.40 -6.60 -8.74
C GLY A 297 21.23 -6.27 -7.81
N ILE A 298 20.02 -6.45 -8.31
CA ILE A 298 18.79 -6.17 -7.54
C ILE A 298 18.56 -7.18 -6.41
N GLU A 299 19.12 -8.38 -6.52
CA GLU A 299 19.06 -9.42 -5.48
C GLU A 299 19.71 -8.98 -4.18
N PHE A 300 20.65 -8.03 -4.23
CA PHE A 300 21.27 -7.45 -3.03
C PHE A 300 20.24 -6.97 -2.00
N PHE A 301 19.12 -6.37 -2.43
CA PHE A 301 18.09 -5.90 -1.51
C PHE A 301 17.31 -7.05 -0.88
N GLU A 302 17.05 -8.11 -1.65
CA GLU A 302 16.37 -9.33 -1.18
C GLU A 302 17.26 -10.13 -0.22
N ASP A 303 18.55 -10.27 -0.53
CA ASP A 303 19.56 -10.93 0.31
C ASP A 303 19.73 -10.23 1.67
N ASN A 304 19.59 -8.89 1.69
CA ASN A 304 19.56 -8.11 2.94
C ASN A 304 18.18 -8.12 3.63
N GLY A 305 17.18 -8.75 3.00
CA GLY A 305 15.84 -8.93 3.51
C GLY A 305 14.99 -7.67 3.48
N CYS A 306 15.26 -6.71 2.60
CA CYS A 306 14.49 -5.46 2.52
C CYS A 306 13.02 -5.74 2.14
N ASP A 307 12.09 -5.16 2.91
CA ASP A 307 10.64 -5.34 2.73
C ASP A 307 9.98 -4.09 2.13
N ILE A 308 10.51 -2.90 2.45
CA ILE A 308 9.99 -1.60 2.04
C ILE A 308 11.14 -0.70 1.58
N ALA A 309 10.89 0.17 0.60
CA ALA A 309 11.85 1.21 0.23
C ALA A 309 11.25 2.62 0.37
N LEU A 310 12.08 3.53 0.89
CA LEU A 310 11.76 4.95 0.99
C LEU A 310 12.72 5.76 0.15
N SER A 311 12.20 6.58 -0.75
CA SER A 311 12.95 7.58 -1.51
C SER A 311 12.76 8.96 -0.88
N LEU A 312 13.80 9.41 -0.18
CA LEU A 312 13.86 10.70 0.49
C LEU A 312 14.88 11.57 -0.23
N TRP A 313 14.39 12.29 -1.24
CA TRP A 313 15.19 13.21 -2.07
C TRP A 313 16.28 12.52 -2.91
N SER A 314 16.07 11.24 -3.27
CA SER A 314 16.97 10.50 -4.14
C SER A 314 16.68 10.77 -5.62
N SER A 315 17.74 10.88 -6.44
CA SER A 315 17.63 10.95 -7.91
C SER A 315 17.63 9.57 -8.58
N TYR A 316 17.60 8.49 -7.81
CA TYR A 316 17.59 7.14 -8.38
C TYR A 316 16.23 6.83 -9.03
N ILE A 317 16.26 6.31 -10.26
CA ILE A 317 15.07 5.92 -11.01
C ILE A 317 14.78 4.43 -10.77
N PHE A 318 13.66 4.14 -10.13
CA PHE A 318 13.23 2.79 -9.80
C PHE A 318 12.64 2.08 -11.03
N LYS A 319 13.30 1.01 -11.48
CA LYS A 319 12.77 0.12 -12.53
C LYS A 319 11.85 -0.93 -11.93
N SER A 320 10.92 -1.45 -12.74
CA SER A 320 9.94 -2.47 -12.33
C SER A 320 10.55 -3.67 -11.60
N ASP A 321 11.70 -4.16 -12.06
CA ASP A 321 12.32 -5.35 -11.49
C ASP A 321 12.84 -5.10 -10.06
N LEU A 322 13.35 -3.89 -9.79
CA LEU A 322 13.74 -3.52 -8.43
C LEU A 322 12.53 -3.22 -7.55
N ILE A 323 11.49 -2.55 -8.08
CA ILE A 323 10.26 -2.26 -7.32
C ILE A 323 9.65 -3.55 -6.75
N LYS A 324 9.65 -4.63 -7.55
CA LYS A 324 9.14 -5.95 -7.13
C LYS A 324 9.90 -6.59 -5.96
N LYS A 325 11.12 -6.14 -5.65
CA LYS A 325 11.90 -6.65 -4.52
C LYS A 325 11.41 -6.15 -3.16
N PHE A 326 10.58 -5.11 -3.13
CA PHE A 326 10.05 -4.53 -1.90
C PHE A 326 8.55 -4.88 -1.75
N PRO A 327 8.19 -5.98 -1.05
CA PRO A 327 6.80 -6.45 -0.94
C PRO A 327 5.84 -5.43 -0.35
N LEU A 328 6.29 -4.54 0.54
CA LEU A 328 5.45 -3.48 1.11
C LEU A 328 5.39 -2.24 0.23
N GLY A 329 6.18 -2.21 -0.86
CA GLY A 329 6.22 -1.15 -1.84
C GLY A 329 7.41 -0.21 -1.72
N VAL A 330 7.49 0.69 -2.71
CA VAL A 330 8.45 1.79 -2.77
C VAL A 330 7.65 3.08 -2.68
N TYR A 331 8.03 3.97 -1.77
CA TYR A 331 7.34 5.24 -1.55
C TYR A 331 8.29 6.42 -1.73
N ASN A 332 7.78 7.49 -2.33
CA ASN A 332 8.55 8.70 -2.59
C ASN A 332 7.79 9.94 -2.13
N LEU A 333 8.55 10.94 -1.69
CA LEU A 333 8.06 12.28 -1.38
C LEU A 333 8.46 13.21 -2.53
N HIS A 334 7.47 13.89 -3.10
CA HIS A 334 7.67 14.87 -4.16
C HIS A 334 7.24 16.25 -3.68
N ASN A 335 7.99 17.29 -4.04
CA ASN A 335 7.80 18.66 -3.56
C ASN A 335 6.78 19.45 -4.40
N SER A 336 5.72 18.80 -4.85
CA SER A 336 4.62 19.41 -5.60
C SER A 336 3.28 18.77 -5.27
N LEU A 337 2.20 19.35 -5.80
CA LEU A 337 0.88 18.74 -5.85
C LEU A 337 0.78 17.86 -7.10
N LEU A 338 1.31 16.63 -7.03
CA LEU A 338 1.23 15.68 -8.15
C LEU A 338 -0.23 15.46 -8.61
N PRO A 339 -0.46 15.18 -9.91
CA PRO A 339 0.54 15.01 -10.98
C PRO A 339 1.08 16.32 -11.58
N ALA A 340 0.79 17.49 -11.02
CA ALA A 340 1.39 18.74 -11.47
C ALA A 340 2.84 18.90 -11.00
N LEU A 341 3.64 19.56 -11.84
CA LEU A 341 5.05 19.90 -11.60
C LEU A 341 5.94 18.69 -11.27
N GLY A 342 5.71 17.53 -11.89
CA GLY A 342 6.64 16.39 -11.78
C GLY A 342 8.03 16.71 -12.34
N GLY A 343 9.02 15.90 -11.98
CA GLY A 343 10.40 16.10 -12.43
C GLY A 343 11.21 17.02 -11.52
N SER A 344 11.84 18.07 -12.07
CA SER A 344 12.85 18.85 -11.35
C SER A 344 12.47 20.31 -11.15
N GLY A 345 12.69 20.80 -9.92
CA GLY A 345 12.57 22.21 -9.58
C GLY A 345 11.14 22.70 -9.42
N ALA A 346 10.24 21.88 -8.87
CA ALA A 346 8.84 22.26 -8.65
C ALA A 346 8.70 23.61 -7.92
N ASN A 347 9.52 23.87 -6.90
CA ASN A 347 9.56 25.18 -6.23
C ASN A 347 9.87 26.36 -7.17
N ILE A 348 10.77 26.18 -8.15
CA ILE A 348 11.09 27.22 -9.14
C ILE A 348 9.93 27.40 -10.11
N TRP A 349 9.40 26.29 -10.64
CA TRP A 349 8.27 26.31 -11.58
C TRP A 349 7.01 26.92 -10.98
N THR A 350 6.78 26.77 -9.67
CA THR A 350 5.70 27.47 -8.96
C THR A 350 5.74 28.98 -9.21
N PHE A 351 6.93 29.60 -9.17
CA PHE A 351 7.06 31.03 -9.45
C PHE A 351 6.96 31.33 -10.94
N LEU A 352 7.67 30.57 -11.79
CA LEU A 352 7.68 30.79 -13.24
C LEU A 352 6.27 30.71 -13.85
N LEU A 353 5.43 29.80 -13.34
CA LEU A 353 4.03 29.64 -13.74
C LEU A 353 3.05 30.51 -12.93
N ASN A 354 3.57 31.38 -12.05
CA ASN A 354 2.79 32.31 -11.23
C ASN A 354 1.69 31.64 -10.38
N LEU A 355 1.94 30.42 -9.91
CA LEU A 355 1.00 29.65 -9.11
C LEU A 355 0.77 30.32 -7.76
N LYS A 356 -0.43 30.17 -7.21
CA LYS A 356 -0.82 30.73 -5.91
C LYS A 356 -0.64 29.74 -4.77
N GLU A 357 -0.52 28.46 -5.10
CA GLU A 357 -0.33 27.38 -4.15
C GLU A 357 0.84 26.51 -4.58
N SER A 358 1.44 25.88 -3.59
CA SER A 358 2.46 24.85 -3.71
C SER A 358 2.11 23.75 -2.72
N GLY A 359 2.84 22.64 -2.74
CA GLY A 359 2.57 21.57 -1.80
C GLY A 359 3.63 20.49 -1.79
N ALA A 360 3.25 19.37 -1.20
CA ALA A 360 4.01 18.14 -1.23
C ALA A 360 3.08 16.94 -1.39
N SER A 361 3.59 15.88 -2.00
CA SER A 361 2.89 14.62 -2.23
C SER A 361 3.72 13.44 -1.73
N LEU A 362 3.07 12.53 -1.01
CA LEU A 362 3.54 11.18 -0.75
C LEU A 362 2.84 10.25 -1.74
N HIS A 363 3.61 9.50 -2.52
CA HIS A 363 3.05 8.60 -3.53
C HIS A 363 3.77 7.26 -3.57
N ARG A 364 3.07 6.23 -4.06
CA ARG A 364 3.67 4.94 -4.39
C ARG A 364 4.47 5.10 -5.68
N VAL A 365 5.67 4.55 -5.72
CA VAL A 365 6.52 4.60 -6.92
C VAL A 365 6.08 3.51 -7.90
N THR A 366 6.02 3.88 -9.17
CA THR A 366 5.82 2.94 -10.28
C THR A 366 7.00 3.07 -11.25
N ALA A 367 6.99 2.32 -12.36
CA ALA A 367 7.98 2.48 -13.42
C ALA A 367 7.91 3.84 -14.13
N GLN A 368 6.78 4.55 -13.99
CA GLN A 368 6.62 5.91 -14.50
C GLN A 368 7.01 6.91 -13.41
N ILE A 369 7.94 7.81 -13.76
CA ILE A 369 8.49 8.83 -12.87
C ILE A 369 7.37 9.79 -12.46
N ASP A 370 7.21 9.99 -11.15
CA ASP A 370 6.26 10.92 -10.51
C ASP A 370 4.78 10.76 -10.91
N GLN A 371 4.40 9.60 -11.47
CA GLN A 371 3.03 9.31 -11.93
C GLN A 371 2.37 8.15 -11.18
N GLY A 372 2.98 7.70 -10.09
CA GLY A 372 2.38 6.67 -9.27
C GLY A 372 1.22 7.19 -8.42
N PRO A 373 0.35 6.28 -7.91
CA PRO A 373 -0.80 6.67 -7.12
C PRO A 373 -0.43 7.49 -5.87
N ILE A 374 -1.15 8.60 -5.67
CA ILE A 374 -0.95 9.51 -4.55
C ILE A 374 -1.62 8.94 -3.30
N ILE A 375 -0.89 8.93 -2.19
CA ILE A 375 -1.34 8.42 -0.89
C ILE A 375 -1.79 9.58 -0.01
N ASP A 376 -0.93 10.59 0.14
CA ASP A 376 -1.26 11.81 0.85
C ASP A 376 -0.65 13.02 0.13
N GLN A 377 -1.30 14.16 0.27
CA GLN A 377 -0.94 15.40 -0.42
C GLN A 377 -1.50 16.59 0.35
N ARG A 378 -0.70 17.66 0.46
CA ARG A 378 -1.06 18.89 1.17
C ARG A 378 -0.59 20.12 0.40
N ALA A 379 -1.50 21.08 0.29
CA ALA A 379 -1.25 22.39 -0.30
C ALA A 379 -0.96 23.43 0.78
N PHE A 380 -0.26 24.49 0.39
CA PHE A 380 -0.06 25.70 1.17
C PHE A 380 0.11 26.91 0.23
N PRO A 381 -0.26 28.13 0.69
CA PRO A 381 -0.19 29.32 -0.15
C PRO A 381 1.25 29.77 -0.41
N VAL A 382 1.48 30.29 -1.61
CA VAL A 382 2.72 30.97 -2.00
C VAL A 382 2.57 32.45 -1.66
N LEU A 383 3.35 32.92 -0.69
CA LEU A 383 3.28 34.30 -0.22
C LEU A 383 4.02 35.24 -1.19
N LYS A 384 3.85 36.55 -1.02
CA LYS A 384 4.48 37.55 -1.90
C LYS A 384 5.97 37.72 -1.63
N ASP A 385 6.41 37.48 -0.40
CA ASP A 385 7.78 37.51 0.07
C ASP A 385 8.51 36.16 -0.05
N ASP A 386 7.81 35.10 -0.50
CA ASP A 386 8.46 33.82 -0.75
C ASP A 386 9.46 33.89 -1.91
N THR A 387 10.56 33.13 -1.76
CA THR A 387 11.61 32.88 -2.74
C THR A 387 11.70 31.38 -3.05
N GLY A 388 12.50 31.01 -4.04
CA GLY A 388 12.83 29.61 -4.36
C GLY A 388 13.32 28.84 -3.14
N GLY A 389 14.18 29.47 -2.34
CA GLY A 389 14.69 28.91 -1.08
C GLY A 389 13.63 28.79 0.02
N SER A 390 12.87 29.85 0.33
CA SER A 390 11.86 29.76 1.40
C SER A 390 10.75 28.76 1.06
N LEU A 391 10.36 28.70 -0.22
CA LEU A 391 9.37 27.74 -0.69
C LEU A 391 9.91 26.31 -0.62
N TYR A 392 11.18 26.11 -0.99
CA TYR A 392 11.86 24.82 -0.85
C TYR A 392 11.84 24.33 0.60
N ASP A 393 12.17 25.18 1.57
CA ASP A 393 12.16 24.81 2.99
C ASP A 393 10.77 24.44 3.49
N LYS A 394 9.73 25.17 3.07
CA LYS A 394 8.32 24.84 3.36
C LYS A 394 7.94 23.47 2.79
N GLN A 395 8.32 23.18 1.54
CA GLN A 395 8.08 21.88 0.91
C GLN A 395 8.82 20.76 1.64
N GLN A 396 10.07 20.96 2.04
CA GLN A 396 10.86 19.98 2.80
C GLN A 396 10.22 19.66 4.15
N ALA A 397 9.76 20.68 4.87
CA ALA A 397 9.03 20.48 6.12
C ALA A 397 7.72 19.70 5.91
N MET A 398 6.96 20.03 4.86
CA MET A 398 5.71 19.34 4.52
C MET A 398 5.93 17.87 4.14
N MET A 399 6.92 17.58 3.28
CA MET A 399 7.26 16.20 2.90
C MET A 399 7.63 15.35 4.13
N LEU A 400 8.43 15.90 5.05
CA LEU A 400 8.76 15.20 6.28
C LEU A 400 7.53 14.94 7.17
N ALA A 401 6.59 15.90 7.25
CA ALA A 401 5.35 15.73 7.98
C ALA A 401 4.49 14.59 7.37
N LEU A 402 4.34 14.57 6.05
CA LEU A 402 3.64 13.50 5.33
C LEU A 402 4.24 12.12 5.66
N LEU A 403 5.57 11.98 5.64
CA LEU A 403 6.22 10.72 6.02
C LEU A 403 5.91 10.32 7.47
N LYS A 404 6.09 11.25 8.41
CA LYS A 404 5.92 10.98 9.84
C LYS A 404 4.51 10.52 10.17
N GLU A 405 3.53 11.17 9.57
CA GLU A 405 2.11 10.92 9.84
C GLU A 405 1.62 9.64 9.16
N ASN A 406 2.17 9.26 8.01
CA ASN A 406 1.73 8.09 7.26
C ASN A 406 2.60 6.83 7.49
N TRP A 407 3.74 6.92 8.18
CA TRP A 407 4.72 5.81 8.27
C TRP A 407 4.11 4.47 8.69
N LYS A 408 3.30 4.45 9.76
CA LYS A 408 2.67 3.21 10.24
C LYS A 408 1.74 2.59 9.20
N ASP A 409 0.95 3.44 8.54
CA ASP A 409 -0.02 3.02 7.53
C ASP A 409 0.67 2.50 6.27
N LEU A 410 1.83 3.06 5.88
CA LEU A 410 2.62 2.56 4.76
C LEU A 410 3.07 1.10 4.96
N CYS A 411 3.48 0.73 6.18
CA CYS A 411 3.95 -0.62 6.50
C CYS A 411 2.84 -1.68 6.43
N ILE A 412 1.59 -1.29 6.69
CA ILE A 412 0.44 -2.22 6.76
C ILE A 412 -0.57 -2.01 5.63
N GLY A 413 -0.25 -1.14 4.67
CA GLY A 413 -1.11 -0.85 3.53
C GLY A 413 -2.39 -0.09 3.88
N ASN A 414 -2.50 0.54 5.05
CA ASN A 414 -3.71 1.20 5.55
C ASN A 414 -3.85 2.64 5.03
N TYR A 415 -3.98 2.79 3.72
CA TYR A 415 -4.14 4.07 3.07
C TYR A 415 -5.06 3.95 1.85
N SER A 416 -5.52 5.07 1.29
CA SER A 416 -6.30 5.08 0.05
C SER A 416 -5.58 5.89 -1.02
N TYR A 417 -5.83 5.58 -2.28
CA TYR A 417 -5.32 6.42 -3.37
C TYR A 417 -6.20 7.65 -3.53
N LYS A 418 -5.57 8.83 -3.42
CA LYS A 418 -6.23 10.10 -3.68
C LYS A 418 -6.40 10.30 -5.18
N ILE A 419 -7.61 10.71 -5.57
CA ILE A 419 -7.87 11.21 -6.92
C ILE A 419 -7.44 12.68 -6.91
N SER A 420 -6.49 13.03 -7.77
CA SER A 420 -6.06 14.41 -7.97
C SER A 420 -6.84 15.06 -9.11
N THR A 421 -7.16 16.34 -8.97
CA THR A 421 -7.75 17.16 -10.02
C THR A 421 -6.70 17.97 -10.79
N GLU A 422 -5.43 17.92 -10.36
CA GLU A 422 -4.34 18.64 -11.00
C GLU A 422 -4.03 18.08 -12.39
N GLU A 423 -3.66 18.95 -13.33
CA GLU A 423 -3.21 18.54 -14.66
C GLU A 423 -1.80 17.96 -14.62
N VAL A 424 -1.59 16.85 -15.34
CA VAL A 424 -0.28 16.20 -15.44
C VAL A 424 0.71 17.14 -16.13
N SER A 425 1.83 17.44 -15.47
CA SER A 425 2.93 18.20 -16.06
C SER A 425 4.28 17.69 -15.56
N TYR A 426 5.31 17.78 -16.40
CA TYR A 426 6.64 17.28 -16.11
C TYR A 426 7.70 18.23 -16.66
N PHE A 427 8.71 18.55 -15.85
CA PHE A 427 9.78 19.48 -16.23
C PHE A 427 11.16 18.89 -15.99
N LYS A 428 12.03 19.01 -17.00
CA LYS A 428 13.43 18.59 -16.92
C LYS A 428 14.27 19.65 -16.22
N LYS A 429 15.39 19.20 -15.65
CA LYS A 429 16.39 20.08 -15.05
C LYS A 429 16.93 21.13 -16.05
N SER A 430 17.14 20.75 -17.31
CA SER A 430 17.64 21.66 -18.35
C SER A 430 16.64 22.79 -18.67
N GLU A 431 15.36 22.45 -18.83
CA GLU A 431 14.28 23.41 -19.11
C GLU A 431 14.19 24.46 -18.00
N ARG A 432 14.34 24.01 -16.74
CA ARG A 432 14.44 24.89 -15.59
C ARG A 432 15.72 25.73 -15.64
N ASP A 433 16.88 25.15 -15.86
CA ASP A 433 18.15 25.89 -15.80
C ASP A 433 18.25 26.97 -16.91
N GLU A 434 17.57 26.78 -18.04
CA GLU A 434 17.44 27.75 -19.13
C GLU A 434 16.72 29.04 -18.70
N GLN A 435 15.74 28.97 -17.79
CA GLN A 435 14.97 30.16 -17.35
C GLN A 435 15.72 31.03 -16.33
N LYS A 436 16.94 30.63 -15.93
CA LYS A 436 17.73 31.35 -14.92
C LYS A 436 18.34 32.65 -15.43
N CYS A 437 18.59 32.74 -16.74
CA CYS A 437 19.11 33.94 -17.39
C CYS A 437 17.94 34.85 -17.80
N ILE A 438 17.89 36.06 -17.26
CA ILE A 438 16.93 37.09 -17.64
C ILE A 438 17.41 37.71 -18.96
N ASP A 439 16.65 37.48 -20.03
CA ASP A 439 16.86 38.14 -21.31
C ASP A 439 16.29 39.57 -21.25
N LEU A 440 17.18 40.56 -21.21
CA LEU A 440 16.81 41.98 -21.14
C LEU A 440 16.17 42.49 -22.45
N ALA A 441 16.28 41.76 -23.56
CA ALA A 441 15.64 42.11 -24.82
C ALA A 441 14.21 41.54 -24.92
N GLN A 442 13.86 40.56 -24.09
CA GLN A 442 12.55 39.94 -24.09
C GLN A 442 11.50 40.86 -23.46
N ASN A 443 10.31 40.92 -24.06
CA ASN A 443 9.20 41.68 -23.52
C ASN A 443 8.49 40.88 -22.42
N LEU A 444 8.97 40.98 -21.18
CA LEU A 444 8.40 40.38 -19.98
C LEU A 444 7.67 41.42 -19.14
N SER A 445 6.55 41.04 -18.54
CA SER A 445 5.88 41.85 -17.52
C SER A 445 6.72 41.97 -16.25
N VAL A 446 6.51 43.03 -15.48
CA VAL A 446 7.16 43.22 -14.17
C VAL A 446 6.90 42.02 -13.25
N ASN A 447 5.71 41.42 -13.31
CA ASN A 447 5.39 40.26 -12.48
C ASN A 447 6.19 39.01 -12.90
N GLU A 448 6.42 38.79 -14.20
CA GLU A 448 7.25 37.68 -14.68
C GLU A 448 8.71 37.87 -14.25
N ILE A 449 9.26 39.08 -14.39
CA ILE A 449 10.64 39.38 -13.94
C ILE A 449 10.78 39.14 -12.44
N LEU A 450 9.84 39.64 -11.63
CA LEU A 450 9.83 39.41 -10.18
C LEU A 450 9.79 37.91 -9.86
N ASN A 451 8.97 37.13 -10.57
CA ASN A 451 8.85 35.70 -10.35
C ASN A 451 10.12 34.93 -10.75
N ILE A 452 10.80 35.30 -11.84
CA ILE A 452 12.09 34.71 -12.21
C ILE A 452 13.11 34.96 -11.10
N ILE A 453 13.26 36.22 -10.66
CA ILE A 453 14.22 36.56 -9.60
C ILE A 453 13.88 35.80 -8.31
N ARG A 454 12.62 35.79 -7.89
CA ARG A 454 12.16 35.05 -6.70
C ARG A 454 12.46 33.55 -6.81
N GLY A 455 12.13 32.95 -7.96
CA GLY A 455 12.27 31.51 -8.18
C GLY A 455 13.70 31.01 -8.06
N TYR A 456 14.68 31.76 -8.58
CA TYR A 456 16.09 31.36 -8.52
C TYR A 456 16.84 31.87 -7.28
N GLN A 457 16.20 32.62 -6.39
CA GLN A 457 16.85 33.13 -5.18
C GLN A 457 16.90 32.04 -4.09
N PHE A 458 18.09 31.43 -3.90
CA PHE A 458 18.38 30.48 -2.82
C PHE A 458 19.62 30.94 -2.05
N ASN A 459 19.50 31.00 -0.73
CA ASN A 459 20.55 31.46 0.17
C ASN A 459 21.16 32.78 -0.34
N ASP A 460 22.35 33.18 0.11
CA ASP A 460 22.99 34.44 -0.34
C ASP A 460 23.75 34.32 -1.68
N THR A 461 23.85 33.12 -2.23
CA THR A 461 24.78 32.83 -3.34
C THR A 461 24.12 32.43 -4.64
N ASP A 462 22.89 31.89 -4.62
CA ASP A 462 22.18 31.50 -5.84
C ASP A 462 21.06 32.48 -6.18
N SER A 463 21.01 32.91 -7.44
CA SER A 463 20.07 33.91 -7.93
C SER A 463 19.89 33.82 -9.45
N ALA A 464 18.84 34.47 -9.96
CA ALA A 464 18.76 34.80 -11.38
C ALA A 464 19.89 35.76 -11.78
N TYR A 465 20.21 35.82 -13.06
CA TYR A 465 21.24 36.73 -13.58
C TYR A 465 20.89 37.24 -14.97
N PHE A 466 21.50 38.33 -15.41
CA PHE A 466 21.52 38.73 -16.82
C PHE A 466 22.97 38.86 -17.31
N VAL A 467 23.13 38.98 -18.62
CA VAL A 467 24.44 39.17 -19.28
C VAL A 467 24.44 40.55 -19.93
N ASP A 468 25.46 41.35 -19.68
CA ASP A 468 25.62 42.64 -20.36
C ASP A 468 26.26 42.49 -21.76
N GLU A 469 26.35 43.61 -22.46
CA GLU A 469 26.92 43.71 -23.81
C GLU A 469 28.41 43.30 -23.90
N ASN A 470 29.13 43.25 -22.78
CA ASN A 470 30.52 42.76 -22.71
C ASN A 470 30.61 41.26 -22.36
N GLY A 471 29.48 40.57 -22.20
CA GLY A 471 29.43 39.17 -21.78
C GLY A 471 29.58 38.97 -20.27
N GLN A 472 29.58 40.04 -19.46
CA GLN A 472 29.69 39.94 -18.01
C GLN A 472 28.34 39.53 -17.40
N LYS A 473 28.36 38.56 -16.47
CA LYS A 473 27.18 38.11 -15.74
C LYS A 473 26.92 38.97 -14.51
N TRP A 474 25.67 39.38 -14.31
CA TRP A 474 25.21 40.18 -13.19
C TRP A 474 24.08 39.44 -12.46
N ASN A 475 24.32 39.07 -11.21
CA ASN A 475 23.32 38.43 -10.35
C ASN A 475 22.26 39.45 -9.92
N VAL A 476 20.99 39.06 -9.95
CA VAL A 476 19.85 39.90 -9.56
C VAL A 476 19.12 39.24 -8.41
N ARG A 477 18.91 40.02 -7.35
CA ARG A 477 18.28 39.59 -6.10
C ARG A 477 17.30 40.66 -5.66
N LEU A 478 16.28 40.27 -4.91
CA LEU A 478 15.28 41.20 -4.38
C LEU A 478 14.88 40.88 -2.95
N ALA A 479 14.41 41.90 -2.25
CA ALA A 479 13.79 41.80 -0.94
C ALA A 479 12.39 42.42 -1.04
N ILE A 480 11.37 41.66 -0.61
CA ILE A 480 9.97 42.10 -0.60
C ILE A 480 9.55 42.18 0.85
N THR A 481 9.11 43.35 1.27
CA THR A 481 8.58 43.58 2.62
C THR A 481 7.17 44.14 2.52
N PRO A 482 6.23 43.68 3.38
CA PRO A 482 4.95 44.35 3.53
C PRO A 482 5.16 45.81 3.92
N ARG A 483 4.39 46.71 3.30
CA ARG A 483 4.36 48.11 3.72
C ARG A 483 3.34 48.24 4.84
N GLU A 484 3.79 48.63 6.04
CA GLU A 484 2.87 49.01 7.12
C GLU A 484 2.10 50.27 6.70
N GLU A 485 0.77 50.21 6.73
CA GLU A 485 -0.08 51.39 6.54
C GLU A 485 0.04 52.26 7.80
N LYS A 486 0.40 53.54 7.61
CA LYS A 486 0.53 54.54 8.69
C LYS A 486 -0.81 55.18 9.03
#